data_AF-A0A7V2W6P2-F1
#
_entry.id   AF-A0A7V2W6P2-F1
#
_cell.length_a   1.000
_cell.length_b   1.000
_cell.length_c   1.000
_cell.angle_alpha   90.00
_cell.angle_beta   90.00
_cell.angle_gamma   90.00
#
_symmetry.space_group_name_H-M   'P 1'
#
loop_
_entity.id
_entity.type
_entity.pdbx_description
1 polymer ?
#
loop_
_entity_poly.entity_id
_entity_poly.type
_entity_poly.pdbx_seq_one_letter_code
_entity_poly.pdbx_strand_id
1 'polypeptide(L)'
;MALELYTFDEIKDEIIGKVGTPRRDAYEIELKLDLIGDIIKEARKKRNLTQAELGKLIGVQKAQVSKLENNTSNFSIGTIIKVFKALGAEVRLKIELNKKEIELV
;
A
#
# COMPACT_ATOMS: atom_id res chain seq x y z
N MET A 1 -11.40 6.06 39.81
CA MET A 1 -10.44 5.98 38.70
C MET A 1 -11.10 6.66 37.51
N ALA A 2 -10.62 7.84 37.11
CA ALA A 2 -11.16 8.53 35.94
C ALA A 2 -10.62 7.84 34.68
N LEU A 3 -11.51 7.52 33.74
CA LEU A 3 -11.10 7.04 32.42
C LEU A 3 -10.70 8.29 31.63
N GLU A 4 -9.41 8.46 31.35
CA GLU A 4 -8.97 9.51 30.43
C GLU A 4 -9.30 9.07 29.00
N LEU A 5 -10.11 9.88 28.33
CA LEU A 5 -10.51 9.64 26.95
C LEU A 5 -9.53 10.35 26.03
N TYR A 6 -8.85 9.57 25.21
CA TYR A 6 -7.94 10.05 24.19
C TYR A 6 -8.52 9.75 22.81
N THR A 7 -8.33 10.68 21.89
CA THR A 7 -8.56 10.44 20.47
C THR A 7 -7.44 9.54 19.92
N PHE A 8 -7.74 8.84 18.82
CA PHE A 8 -6.75 7.99 18.16
C PHE A 8 -5.52 8.79 17.71
N ASP A 9 -5.70 10.06 17.33
CA ASP A 9 -4.60 10.93 16.90
C ASP A 9 -3.71 11.35 18.08
N GLU A 10 -4.28 11.64 19.25
CA GLU A 10 -3.50 11.94 20.46
C GLU A 10 -2.62 10.76 20.89
N ILE A 11 -3.18 9.54 20.89
CA ILE A 11 -2.43 8.32 21.20
C ILE A 11 -1.29 8.12 20.19
N LYS A 12 -1.57 8.37 18.91
CA LYS A 12 -0.59 8.22 17.83
C LYS A 12 0.53 9.24 17.94
N ASP A 13 0.22 10.48 18.28
CA ASP A 13 1.20 11.54 18.53
C ASP A 13 2.12 11.19 19.70
N GLU A 14 1.59 10.60 20.76
CA GLU A 14 2.34 10.17 21.94
C GLU A 14 3.26 8.96 21.64
N ILE A 15 2.74 7.92 20.98
CA ILE A 15 3.45 6.65 20.80
C ILE A 15 4.43 6.70 19.62
N ILE A 16 4.02 7.32 18.51
CA ILE A 16 4.70 7.24 17.21
C ILE A 16 5.30 8.60 16.82
N GLY A 17 4.83 9.69 17.42
CA GLY A 17 5.26 11.05 17.15
C GLY A 17 4.24 11.82 16.31
N LYS A 18 4.40 13.14 16.28
CA LYS A 18 3.51 14.06 15.54
C LYS A 18 3.63 13.88 14.03
N VAL A 19 2.57 14.28 13.31
CA VAL A 19 2.56 14.35 11.84
C VAL A 19 3.74 15.16 11.32
N GLY A 20 4.43 14.66 10.30
CA GLY A 20 5.64 15.28 9.73
C GLY A 20 6.95 14.90 10.45
N THR A 21 6.90 14.07 11.48
CA THR A 21 8.12 13.45 12.04
C THR A 21 8.51 12.22 11.21
N PRO A 22 9.81 11.92 11.02
CA PRO A 22 10.24 10.79 10.20
C PRO A 22 9.63 9.44 10.63
N ARG A 23 9.47 9.23 11.95
CA ARG A 23 8.87 8.02 12.51
C ARG A 23 7.38 7.92 12.18
N ARG A 24 6.64 9.03 12.33
CA ARG A 24 5.21 9.10 11.99
C ARG A 24 4.98 8.91 10.50
N ASP A 25 5.78 9.56 9.66
CA ASP A 25 5.66 9.48 8.21
C ASP A 25 5.98 8.07 7.71
N ALA A 26 7.01 7.42 8.24
CA ALA A 26 7.33 6.03 7.92
C ALA A 26 6.17 5.07 8.28
N TYR A 27 5.59 5.23 9.48
CA TYR A 27 4.44 4.44 9.92
C TYR A 27 3.21 4.62 9.01
N GLU A 28 2.87 5.86 8.66
CA GLU A 28 1.74 6.15 7.77
C GLU A 28 1.98 5.65 6.34
N ILE A 29 3.22 5.68 5.85
CA ILE A 29 3.61 5.10 4.57
C ILE A 29 3.46 3.57 4.60
N GLU A 30 3.95 2.92 5.65
CA GLU A 30 3.86 1.47 5.82
C GLU A 30 2.41 1.00 5.83
N LEU A 31 1.54 1.67 6.61
CA LEU A 31 0.10 1.39 6.63
C LEU A 31 -0.55 1.51 5.24
N LYS A 32 -0.17 2.54 4.46
CA LYS A 32 -0.70 2.71 3.09
C LYS A 32 -0.22 1.61 2.14
N LEU A 33 1.00 1.10 2.32
CA LEU A 33 1.54 0.01 1.53
C LEU A 33 0.86 -1.33 1.87
N ASP A 34 0.53 -1.55 3.14
CA ASP A 34 -0.22 -2.74 3.55
C ASP A 34 -1.61 -2.79 2.91
N LEU A 35 -2.28 -1.63 2.78
CA LEU A 35 -3.56 -1.52 2.09
C LEU A 35 -3.49 -2.00 0.63
N ILE A 36 -2.36 -1.81 -0.05
CA ILE A 36 -2.16 -2.31 -1.42
C ILE A 36 -2.21 -3.84 -1.46
N GLY A 37 -1.63 -4.51 -0.46
CA GLY A 37 -1.62 -5.97 -0.37
C GLY A 37 -3.04 -6.53 -0.24
N ASP A 38 -3.86 -5.88 0.59
CA ASP A 38 -5.28 -6.21 0.74
C ASP A 38 -6.07 -5.99 -0.55
N ILE A 39 -5.84 -4.89 -1.26
CA ILE A 39 -6.50 -4.63 -2.56
C ILE A 39 -6.15 -5.73 -3.56
N ILE A 40 -4.89 -6.18 -3.61
CA ILE A 40 -4.45 -7.27 -4.49
C ILE A 40 -5.15 -8.58 -4.13
N LYS A 41 -5.22 -8.90 -2.83
CA LYS A 41 -5.89 -10.09 -2.30
C LYS A 41 -7.38 -10.10 -2.67
N GLU A 42 -8.05 -8.97 -2.51
CA GLU A 42 -9.47 -8.83 -2.87
C GLU A 42 -9.70 -8.90 -4.38
N ALA A 43 -8.86 -8.25 -5.19
CA ALA A 43 -8.92 -8.35 -6.65
C ALA A 43 -8.68 -9.81 -7.13
N ARG A 44 -7.76 -10.53 -6.50
CA ARG A 44 -7.53 -11.96 -6.76
C ARG A 44 -8.76 -12.80 -6.45
N LYS A 45 -9.35 -12.62 -5.26
CA LYS A 45 -10.56 -13.35 -4.84
C LYS A 45 -11.75 -13.07 -5.74
N LYS A 46 -11.97 -11.81 -6.16
CA LYS A 46 -13.03 -11.43 -7.12
C LYS A 46 -12.90 -12.15 -8.47
N ARG A 47 -11.69 -12.58 -8.82
CA ARG A 47 -11.39 -13.39 -10.01
C ARG A 47 -11.39 -14.90 -9.74
N ASN A 48 -11.75 -15.32 -8.53
CA ASN A 48 -11.75 -16.72 -8.10
C ASN A 48 -10.39 -17.43 -8.25
N LEU A 49 -9.30 -16.69 -8.10
CA LEU A 49 -7.95 -17.23 -8.21
C LEU A 49 -7.40 -17.60 -6.83
N THR A 50 -6.72 -18.73 -6.73
CA THR A 50 -5.83 -19.06 -5.61
C THR A 50 -4.52 -18.27 -5.71
N GLN A 51 -3.78 -18.16 -4.61
CA GLN A 51 -2.44 -17.55 -4.63
C GLN A 51 -1.47 -18.27 -5.58
N ALA A 52 -1.61 -19.59 -5.73
CA ALA A 52 -0.78 -20.38 -6.64
C ALA A 52 -1.12 -20.07 -8.11
N GLU A 53 -2.39 -19.90 -8.44
CA GLU A 53 -2.83 -19.53 -9.80
C GLU A 53 -2.42 -18.11 -10.17
N LEU A 54 -2.59 -17.14 -9.25
CA LEU A 54 -2.03 -15.80 -9.46
C LEU A 54 -0.51 -15.86 -9.65
N GLY A 55 0.18 -16.69 -8.86
CA GLY A 55 1.61 -16.92 -9.01
C GLY A 55 1.98 -17.41 -10.41
N LYS A 56 1.27 -18.40 -10.94
CA LYS A 56 1.43 -18.88 -12.32
C LYS A 56 1.20 -17.78 -13.35
N LEU A 57 0.17 -16.94 -13.17
CA LEU A 57 -0.14 -15.83 -14.09
C LEU A 57 0.96 -14.77 -14.15
N ILE A 58 1.61 -14.46 -13.03
CA ILE A 58 2.67 -13.43 -12.97
C ILE A 58 4.10 -14.01 -13.06
N GLY A 59 4.24 -15.33 -13.12
CA GLY A 59 5.51 -16.04 -13.22
C GLY A 59 6.30 -16.13 -11.91
N VAL A 60 5.62 -16.25 -10.77
CA VAL A 60 6.26 -16.37 -9.44
C VAL A 60 5.65 -17.50 -8.62
N GLN A 61 6.34 -17.90 -7.54
CA GLN A 61 5.85 -18.94 -6.64
C GLN A 61 4.72 -18.43 -5.73
N LYS A 62 3.83 -19.32 -5.27
CA LYS A 62 2.77 -19.03 -4.29
C LYS A 62 3.31 -18.25 -3.07
N ALA A 63 4.49 -18.59 -2.57
CA ALA A 63 5.12 -17.92 -1.44
C ALA A 63 5.37 -16.43 -1.70
N GLN A 64 5.74 -16.05 -2.93
CA GLN A 64 5.91 -14.65 -3.29
C GLN A 64 4.57 -13.91 -3.38
N VAL A 65 3.52 -14.55 -3.88
CA VAL A 65 2.16 -13.97 -3.85
C VAL A 65 1.69 -13.76 -2.41
N SER A 66 1.95 -14.73 -1.53
CA SER A 66 1.63 -14.59 -0.10
C SER A 66 2.37 -13.43 0.54
N LYS A 67 3.68 -13.26 0.25
CA LYS A 67 4.44 -12.09 0.72
C LYS A 67 3.87 -10.79 0.17
N LEU A 68 3.48 -10.78 -1.10
CA LEU A 68 2.94 -9.60 -1.76
C LEU A 68 1.58 -9.18 -1.20
N GLU A 69 0.75 -10.12 -0.75
CA GLU A 69 -0.54 -9.83 -0.11
C GLU A 69 -0.43 -9.43 1.36
N ASN A 70 0.64 -9.82 2.07
CA ASN A 70 0.78 -9.60 3.51
C ASN A 70 1.89 -8.60 3.90
N ASN A 71 2.77 -8.23 2.97
CA ASN A 71 3.91 -7.34 3.23
C ASN A 71 4.38 -6.67 1.92
N THR A 72 3.60 -5.70 1.42
CA THR A 72 3.84 -5.06 0.12
C THR A 72 5.05 -4.13 0.12
N SER A 73 5.49 -3.67 1.30
CA SER A 73 6.57 -2.69 1.46
C SER A 73 7.92 -3.11 0.88
N ASN A 74 8.13 -4.42 0.71
CA ASN A 74 9.35 -4.98 0.11
C ASN A 74 9.30 -5.14 -1.42
N PHE A 75 8.20 -4.74 -2.08
CA PHE A 75 8.03 -4.89 -3.52
C PHE A 75 8.12 -3.55 -4.25
N SER A 76 8.75 -3.56 -5.43
CA SER A 76 8.79 -2.38 -6.28
C SER A 76 7.40 -2.05 -6.84
N ILE A 77 7.18 -0.76 -7.11
CA ILE A 77 5.97 -0.28 -7.80
C ILE A 77 5.75 -1.03 -9.13
N GLY A 78 6.84 -1.33 -9.86
CA GLY A 78 6.76 -2.09 -11.11
C GLY A 78 6.17 -3.49 -10.91
N THR A 79 6.55 -4.18 -9.84
CA THR A 79 5.97 -5.50 -9.50
C THR A 79 4.49 -5.38 -9.16
N ILE A 80 4.12 -4.37 -8.35
CA ILE A 80 2.72 -4.11 -7.99
C ILE A 80 1.87 -3.87 -9.25
N ILE A 81 2.33 -3.01 -10.16
CA ILE A 81 1.67 -2.74 -11.44
C ILE A 81 1.52 -4.02 -12.27
N LYS A 82 2.55 -4.87 -12.34
CA LYS A 82 2.50 -6.15 -13.07
C LYS A 82 1.39 -7.05 -12.51
N VAL A 83 1.26 -7.14 -11.19
CA VAL A 83 0.21 -7.93 -10.54
C VAL A 83 -1.17 -7.41 -10.88
N PHE A 84 -1.39 -6.10 -10.76
CA PHE A 84 -2.68 -5.49 -11.10
C PHE A 84 -3.03 -5.70 -12.58
N LYS A 85 -2.07 -5.58 -13.50
CA LYS A 85 -2.29 -5.88 -14.92
C LYS A 85 -2.66 -7.34 -15.16
N ALA A 86 -2.02 -8.29 -14.47
CA ALA A 86 -2.38 -9.71 -14.57
C ALA A 86 -3.77 -10.00 -13.98
N LEU A 87 -4.18 -9.22 -12.98
CA LEU A 87 -5.55 -9.16 -12.47
C LEU A 87 -6.45 -8.25 -13.31
N GLY A 88 -6.05 -7.92 -14.55
CA GLY A 88 -6.79 -7.13 -15.54
C GLY A 88 -7.33 -5.79 -15.02
N ALA A 89 -6.63 -5.16 -14.09
CA ALA A 89 -6.91 -3.80 -13.65
C ALA A 89 -6.11 -2.80 -14.50
N GLU A 90 -6.76 -1.69 -14.86
CA GLU A 90 -6.07 -0.52 -15.39
C GLU A 90 -5.42 0.24 -14.23
N VAL A 91 -4.11 0.48 -14.33
CA VAL A 91 -3.38 1.22 -13.30
C VAL A 91 -3.02 2.60 -13.83
N ARG A 92 -3.55 3.63 -13.17
CA ARG A 92 -3.22 5.04 -13.45
C ARG A 92 -2.45 5.62 -12.27
N LEU A 93 -1.19 5.98 -12.51
CA LEU A 93 -0.38 6.71 -11.53
C LEU A 93 -0.57 8.21 -11.77
N LYS A 94 -1.06 8.91 -10.75
CA LYS A 94 -1.17 10.36 -10.76
C LYS A 94 -0.10 10.95 -9.86
N ILE A 95 0.75 11.80 -10.42
CA ILE A 95 1.76 12.56 -9.67
C ILE A 95 1.33 14.02 -9.74
N GLU A 96 1.06 14.62 -8.59
CA GLU A 96 0.82 16.05 -8.46
C GLU A 96 2.04 16.69 -7.80
N LEU A 97 2.73 17.54 -8.55
CA LEU A 97 3.73 18.46 -8.00
C LEU A 97 3.00 19.78 -7.76
N ASN A 98 3.21 20.39 -6.59
CA ASN A 98 2.48 21.57 -6.13
C ASN A 98 2.27 22.61 -7.24
N LYS A 99 1.05 23.16 -7.30
CA LYS A 99 0.62 24.31 -8.12
C LYS A 99 1.58 25.51 -7.97
N LYS A 100 2.65 25.55 -8.74
CA LYS A 100 3.33 26.77 -9.15
C LYS A 100 3.35 26.77 -10.66
N GLU A 101 2.62 27.69 -11.27
CA GLU A 101 2.92 28.13 -12.63
C GLU A 101 4.40 28.52 -12.64
N ILE A 102 5.18 27.76 -13.39
CA ILE A 102 6.51 28.21 -13.79
C ILE A 102 6.28 28.75 -15.20
N GLU A 103 6.16 30.07 -15.31
CA GLU A 103 6.37 30.75 -16.59
C GLU A 103 7.80 30.44 -17.04
N LEU A 104 7.93 29.75 -18.18
CA LEU A 104 9.18 29.69 -18.91
C LEU A 104 9.20 30.92 -19.83
N VAL A 105 10.06 31.88 -19.50
CA VAL A 105 10.49 32.96 -20.39
C VAL A 105 11.43 32.38 -21.45
#